data_AF-A0A5C8ZPB8-F1
#
_entry.id   AF-A0A5C8ZPB8-F1
#
_cell.length_a   1.000
_cell.length_b   1.000
_cell.length_c   1.000
_cell.angle_alpha   90.00
_cell.angle_beta   90.00
_cell.angle_gamma   90.00
#
_symmetry.space_group_name_H-M   'P 1'
#
loop_
_entity.id
_entity.type
_entity.pdbx_description
1 polymer ?
#
loop_
_entity_poly.entity_id
_entity_poly.type
_entity_poly.pdbx_seq_one_letter_code
_entity_poly.pdbx_strand_id
1 'polypeptide(L)'
;MESEVAPFYADWTFWAVVVAFLAVVLSQLPPVLVWFKRARLEIELYSKIAINHKVGNPNLQLHLIIENTGGRNVRIRSVSAKIKRDGNEIAILPAQNYLQNQGDKNTLLFTPFSLSPGEVWAHNVNFLIWFSREEETVYRKNEAKLQADFKAKRAAIDGEPEGFIELNDELVQPFHDFFAEKYIWEAGEYHLTVEVNTNTQKCDVQKTYRFTLFESHVAQLKEVTDYFKYAGGISWDPNIPVGVLIDLKEV
;
A
#
# COMPACT_ATOMS: atom_id res chain seq x y z
N MET A 1 -6.57 18.40 -83.31
CA MET A 1 -6.25 17.32 -82.37
C MET A 1 -6.37 17.91 -80.98
N GLU A 2 -7.52 17.71 -80.35
CA GLU A 2 -7.66 18.00 -78.92
C GLU A 2 -6.78 17.00 -78.18
N SER A 3 -5.81 17.51 -77.42
CA SER A 3 -5.01 16.69 -76.52
C SER A 3 -5.94 16.19 -75.42
N GLU A 4 -6.26 14.90 -75.41
CA GLU A 4 -6.90 14.26 -74.26
C GLU A 4 -6.04 14.52 -73.04
N VAL A 5 -6.54 15.37 -72.14
CA VAL A 5 -5.89 15.65 -70.87
C VAL A 5 -5.99 14.37 -70.06
N ALA A 6 -4.85 13.69 -69.89
CA ALA A 6 -4.79 12.48 -69.07
C ALA A 6 -5.36 12.80 -67.68
N PRO A 7 -6.29 11.98 -67.17
CA PRO A 7 -6.91 12.25 -65.89
C PRO A 7 -5.87 12.25 -64.77
N PHE A 8 -6.00 13.17 -63.80
CA PHE A 8 -5.00 13.39 -62.74
C PHE A 8 -4.64 12.14 -61.93
N TYR A 9 -5.54 11.16 -61.81
CA TYR A 9 -5.29 9.89 -61.13
C TYR A 9 -4.38 8.93 -61.93
N ALA A 10 -4.07 9.24 -63.19
CA ALA A 10 -3.11 8.51 -64.02
C ALA A 10 -1.69 9.11 -63.94
N ASP A 11 -1.52 10.27 -63.31
CA ASP A 11 -0.20 10.88 -63.10
C ASP A 11 0.51 10.26 -61.89
N TRP A 12 1.72 9.73 -62.09
CA TRP A 12 2.54 9.17 -61.01
C TRP A 12 2.94 10.25 -59.98
N THR A 13 3.09 11.49 -60.43
CA THR A 13 3.43 12.63 -59.57
C THR A 13 2.32 12.89 -58.55
N PHE A 14 1.06 12.75 -58.96
CA PHE A 14 -0.10 12.88 -58.05
C PHE A 14 -0.04 11.86 -56.92
N TRP A 15 0.21 10.58 -57.24
CA TRP A 15 0.30 9.54 -56.21
C TRP A 15 1.55 9.67 -55.33
N ALA A 16 2.67 10.14 -55.87
CA ALA A 16 3.85 10.44 -55.06
C ALA A 16 3.55 11.50 -53.99
N VAL A 17 2.80 12.56 -54.35
CA VAL A 17 2.33 13.58 -53.40
C VAL A 17 1.37 13.00 -52.37
N VAL A 18 0.41 12.17 -52.78
CA VAL A 18 -0.54 11.51 -51.87
C VAL A 18 0.19 10.60 -50.87
N VAL A 19 1.13 9.78 -51.33
CA VAL A 19 1.91 8.88 -50.47
C VAL A 19 2.81 9.66 -49.51
N ALA A 20 3.47 10.73 -49.98
CA ALA A 20 4.29 11.59 -49.13
C ALA A 20 3.44 12.30 -48.07
N PHE A 21 2.26 12.81 -48.45
CA PHE A 21 1.32 13.43 -47.52
C PHE A 21 0.83 12.43 -46.47
N LEU A 22 0.44 11.22 -46.87
CA LEU A 22 0.05 10.15 -45.95
C LEU A 22 1.20 9.75 -45.02
N ALA A 23 2.44 9.66 -45.53
CA ALA A 23 3.61 9.36 -44.73
C ALA A 23 3.88 10.44 -43.68
N VAL A 24 3.75 11.73 -44.05
CA VAL A 24 3.85 12.84 -43.11
C VAL A 24 2.75 12.75 -42.06
N VAL A 25 1.48 12.60 -42.43
CA VAL A 25 0.36 12.49 -41.48
C VAL A 25 0.56 11.30 -40.53
N LEU A 26 0.93 10.13 -41.04
CA LEU A 26 1.17 8.94 -40.22
C LEU A 26 2.42 9.04 -39.35
N SER A 27 3.42 9.82 -39.74
CA SER A 27 4.61 10.09 -38.90
C SER A 27 4.33 11.02 -37.72
N GLN A 28 3.32 11.88 -37.83
CA GLN A 28 2.92 12.80 -36.76
C GLN A 28 1.89 12.20 -35.80
N LEU A 29 1.22 11.10 -36.19
CA LEU A 29 0.29 10.40 -35.31
C LEU A 29 1.05 9.40 -34.42
N PRO A 30 0.62 9.21 -33.16
CA PRO A 30 1.08 8.09 -32.36
C PRO A 30 0.92 6.79 -33.18
N PRO A 31 1.82 5.80 -33.05
CA PRO A 31 1.74 4.58 -33.82
C PRO A 31 0.32 4.00 -33.75
N VAL A 32 -0.36 3.84 -34.88
CA VAL A 32 -1.78 3.43 -34.97
C VAL A 32 -2.06 2.16 -34.14
N LEU A 33 -1.04 1.31 -33.98
CA LEU A 33 -1.04 0.14 -33.10
C LEU A 33 -1.46 0.44 -31.65
N VAL A 34 -1.14 1.62 -31.11
CA VAL A 34 -1.48 2.03 -29.73
C VAL A 34 -2.99 2.27 -29.57
N TRP A 35 -3.69 2.74 -30.61
CA TRP A 35 -5.13 3.01 -30.56
C TRP A 35 -5.98 1.74 -30.36
N PHE A 36 -5.45 0.59 -30.78
CA PHE A 36 -6.10 -0.71 -30.61
C PHE A 36 -5.60 -1.49 -29.39
N LYS A 37 -4.56 -1.02 -28.69
CA LYS A 37 -4.09 -1.67 -27.47
C LYS A 37 -5.15 -1.56 -26.37
N ARG A 38 -5.43 -2.68 -25.73
CA ARG A 38 -6.36 -2.75 -24.59
C ARG A 38 -5.74 -2.07 -23.37
N ALA A 39 -6.57 -1.69 -22.41
CA ALA A 39 -6.10 -1.33 -21.08
C ALA A 39 -5.51 -2.58 -20.40
N ARG A 40 -4.31 -2.43 -19.83
CA ARG A 40 -3.57 -3.50 -19.16
C ARG A 40 -2.74 -2.85 -18.07
N LEU A 41 -2.74 -3.47 -16.90
CA LEU A 41 -1.88 -3.09 -15.78
C LEU A 41 -0.88 -4.19 -15.51
N GLU A 42 0.27 -3.77 -15.00
CA GLU A 42 1.29 -4.64 -14.44
C GLU A 42 1.56 -4.19 -13.01
N ILE A 43 1.74 -5.16 -12.11
CA ILE A 43 2.09 -4.94 -10.72
C ILE A 43 3.47 -5.54 -10.48
N GLU A 44 4.32 -4.81 -9.79
CA GLU A 44 5.55 -5.32 -9.20
C GLU A 44 5.63 -4.89 -7.73
N LEU A 45 6.13 -5.78 -6.88
CA LEU A 45 6.46 -5.45 -5.50
C LEU A 45 7.98 -5.50 -5.33
N TYR A 46 8.51 -4.61 -4.50
CA TYR A 46 9.87 -4.77 -4.01
C TYR A 46 9.98 -6.06 -3.20
N SER A 47 11.18 -6.64 -3.16
CA SER A 47 11.45 -7.96 -2.57
C SER A 47 11.28 -8.04 -1.05
N LYS A 48 10.91 -6.94 -0.38
CA LYS A 48 10.72 -6.89 1.07
C LYS A 48 9.39 -6.26 1.46
N ILE A 49 8.86 -6.76 2.56
CA ILE A 49 7.63 -6.36 3.24
C ILE A 49 8.01 -5.92 4.66
N ALA A 50 7.44 -4.82 5.14
CA ALA A 50 7.48 -4.48 6.56
C ALA A 50 6.16 -4.87 7.23
N ILE A 51 6.23 -5.59 8.34
CA ILE A 51 5.07 -5.99 9.14
C ILE A 51 5.17 -5.35 10.53
N ASN A 52 4.07 -4.79 11.00
CA ASN A 52 3.91 -4.32 12.37
C ASN A 52 2.44 -4.41 12.80
N HIS A 53 2.11 -3.80 13.93
CA HIS A 53 0.73 -3.62 14.37
C HIS A 53 0.59 -2.41 15.30
N LYS A 54 -0.63 -1.90 15.43
CA LYS A 54 -0.99 -0.93 16.47
C LYS A 54 -1.91 -1.61 17.48
N VAL A 55 -1.35 -1.97 18.64
CA VAL A 55 -2.10 -2.67 19.72
C VAL A 55 -2.89 -3.87 19.19
N GLY A 56 -2.17 -4.80 18.52
CA GLY A 56 -2.73 -5.98 17.86
C GLY A 56 -3.22 -5.75 16.43
N ASN A 57 -3.73 -4.56 16.10
CA ASN A 57 -4.28 -4.29 14.78
C ASN A 57 -3.21 -4.34 13.68
N PRO A 58 -3.28 -5.30 12.73
CA PRO A 58 -2.21 -5.56 11.77
C PRO A 58 -1.99 -4.39 10.81
N ASN A 59 -0.72 -4.12 10.53
CA ASN A 59 -0.32 -3.17 9.51
C ASN A 59 0.87 -3.73 8.71
N LEU A 60 0.84 -3.44 7.42
CA LEU A 60 1.73 -3.99 6.42
C LEU A 60 2.15 -2.86 5.48
N GLN A 61 3.44 -2.72 5.23
CA GLN A 61 3.98 -1.74 4.29
C GLN A 61 4.69 -2.45 3.14
N LEU A 62 4.34 -2.07 1.91
CA LEU A 62 4.93 -2.59 0.68
C LEU A 62 5.36 -1.43 -0.21
N HIS A 63 6.50 -1.58 -0.87
CA HIS A 63 6.80 -0.76 -2.03
C HIS A 63 6.10 -1.36 -3.26
N LEU A 64 5.03 -0.69 -3.69
CA LEU A 64 4.15 -1.14 -4.77
C LEU A 64 4.39 -0.31 -6.02
N ILE A 65 4.66 -1.01 -7.12
CA ILE A 65 4.84 -0.45 -8.46
C ILE A 65 3.65 -0.90 -9.30
N ILE A 66 2.94 0.06 -9.89
CA ILE A 66 1.82 -0.17 -10.81
C ILE A 66 2.15 0.56 -12.11
N GLU A 67 2.21 -0.19 -13.20
CA GLU A 67 2.46 0.36 -14.53
C GLU A 67 1.26 0.12 -15.46
N ASN A 68 0.88 1.13 -16.23
CA ASN A 68 -0.07 0.95 -17.32
C ASN A 68 0.65 0.59 -18.62
N THR A 69 0.83 -0.70 -18.85
CA THR A 69 1.42 -1.25 -20.10
C THR A 69 0.42 -1.30 -21.27
N GLY A 70 -0.83 -0.85 -21.03
CA GLY A 70 -1.91 -0.79 -22.02
C GLY A 70 -1.87 0.44 -22.93
N GLY A 71 -2.87 0.54 -23.81
CA GLY A 71 -3.04 1.68 -24.74
C GLY A 71 -4.11 2.68 -24.33
N ARG A 72 -4.74 2.50 -23.16
CA ARG A 72 -5.85 3.34 -22.67
C ARG A 72 -5.60 3.77 -21.24
N ASN A 73 -6.14 4.93 -20.85
CA ASN A 73 -6.12 5.37 -19.47
C ASN A 73 -6.87 4.37 -18.58
N VAL A 74 -6.28 4.03 -17.43
CA VAL A 74 -6.87 3.13 -16.44
C VAL A 74 -7.04 3.88 -15.14
N ARG A 75 -8.25 3.86 -14.56
CA ARG A 75 -8.49 4.45 -13.25
C ARG A 75 -8.40 3.37 -12.17
N ILE A 76 -7.42 3.51 -11.28
CA ILE A 76 -7.28 2.69 -10.08
C ILE A 76 -8.32 3.15 -9.06
N ARG A 77 -9.15 2.23 -8.56
CA ARG A 77 -10.18 2.51 -7.55
C ARG A 77 -9.72 2.17 -6.15
N SER A 78 -9.10 1.01 -6.00
CA SER A 78 -8.62 0.53 -4.70
C SER A 78 -7.49 -0.46 -4.90
N VAL A 79 -6.70 -0.61 -3.84
CA VAL A 79 -5.69 -1.66 -3.73
C VAL A 79 -5.87 -2.34 -2.39
N SER A 80 -5.76 -3.65 -2.33
CA SER A 80 -5.88 -4.43 -1.10
C SER A 80 -4.85 -5.56 -1.05
N ALA A 81 -4.39 -5.86 0.16
CA ALA A 81 -3.53 -7.00 0.48
C ALA A 81 -4.37 -8.05 1.21
N LYS A 82 -4.62 -9.19 0.57
CA LYS A 82 -5.25 -10.36 1.19
C LYS A 82 -4.18 -11.27 1.76
N ILE A 83 -4.35 -11.66 3.02
CA ILE A 83 -3.38 -12.48 3.74
C ILE A 83 -4.03 -13.81 4.06
N LYS A 84 -3.34 -14.89 3.69
CA LYS A 84 -3.72 -16.27 4.03
C LYS A 84 -2.61 -16.97 4.79
N ARG A 85 -2.99 -17.80 5.75
CA ARG A 85 -2.10 -18.74 6.46
C ARG A 85 -2.78 -20.10 6.51
N ASP A 86 -2.05 -21.17 6.22
CA ASP A 86 -2.57 -22.54 6.24
C ASP A 86 -3.83 -22.72 5.35
N GLY A 87 -3.90 -21.98 4.23
CA GLY A 87 -5.04 -21.97 3.31
C GLY A 87 -6.24 -21.11 3.74
N ASN A 88 -6.28 -20.64 4.98
CA ASN A 88 -7.35 -19.80 5.51
C ASN A 88 -7.04 -18.32 5.32
N GLU A 89 -8.03 -17.55 4.88
CA GLU A 89 -7.94 -16.09 4.87
C GLU A 89 -8.07 -15.55 6.28
N ILE A 90 -7.05 -14.80 6.71
CA ILE A 90 -6.98 -14.25 8.07
C ILE A 90 -7.22 -12.75 8.10
N ALA A 91 -6.95 -12.04 6.99
CA ALA A 91 -7.16 -10.60 6.89
C ALA A 91 -7.23 -10.12 5.43
N ILE A 92 -8.00 -9.05 5.21
CA ILE A 92 -7.95 -8.23 4.00
C ILE A 92 -7.61 -6.81 4.43
N LEU A 93 -6.40 -6.35 4.11
CA LEU A 93 -5.91 -5.03 4.48
C LEU A 93 -6.02 -4.09 3.27
N PRO A 94 -6.88 -3.06 3.30
CA PRO A 94 -6.95 -2.07 2.23
C PRO A 94 -5.75 -1.11 2.29
N ALA A 95 -5.32 -0.60 1.13
CA ALA A 95 -4.38 0.53 1.06
C ALA A 95 -5.05 1.79 1.61
N GLN A 96 -4.42 2.41 2.61
CA GLN A 96 -4.98 3.60 3.29
C GLN A 96 -4.20 4.86 3.01
N ASN A 97 -2.88 4.76 2.97
CA ASN A 97 -1.99 5.89 2.75
C ASN A 97 -0.65 5.41 2.18
N TYR A 98 0.16 6.34 1.68
CA TYR A 98 1.46 6.04 1.09
C TYR A 98 2.45 7.19 1.33
N LEU A 99 3.75 6.87 1.21
CA LEU A 99 4.84 7.84 1.20
C LEU A 99 5.22 8.16 -0.25
N GLN A 100 5.27 9.44 -0.60
CA GLN A 100 5.53 9.84 -1.98
C GLN A 100 7.00 9.66 -2.34
N ASN A 101 7.91 10.12 -1.48
CA ASN A 101 9.36 10.05 -1.70
C ASN A 101 10.07 9.29 -0.58
N GLN A 102 11.31 8.87 -0.88
CA GLN A 102 12.19 8.28 0.12
C GLN A 102 12.54 9.33 1.19
N GLY A 103 12.30 9.00 2.46
CA GLY A 103 12.57 9.89 3.58
C GLY A 103 11.42 10.82 3.97
N ASP A 104 10.30 10.80 3.23
CA ASP A 104 9.09 11.51 3.66
C ASP A 104 8.64 10.98 5.03
N LYS A 105 8.35 11.91 5.95
CA LYS A 105 7.79 11.59 7.28
C LYS A 105 6.26 11.61 7.28
N ASN A 106 5.66 12.27 6.29
CA ASN A 106 4.23 12.46 6.19
C ASN A 106 3.67 11.54 5.10
N THR A 107 2.57 10.88 5.42
CA THR A 107 1.85 10.03 4.48
C THR A 107 0.73 10.81 3.76
N LEU A 108 0.51 10.51 2.49
CA LEU A 108 -0.65 10.97 1.72
C LEU A 108 -1.75 9.92 1.76
N LEU A 109 -3.01 10.36 1.81
CA LEU A 109 -4.15 9.44 1.74
C LEU A 109 -4.18 8.74 0.39
N PHE A 110 -4.42 7.43 0.41
CA PHE A 110 -4.65 6.66 -0.79
C PHE A 110 -6.03 7.02 -1.34
N THR A 111 -6.06 7.61 -2.55
CA THR A 111 -7.30 7.99 -3.22
C THR A 111 -7.29 7.48 -4.66
N PRO A 112 -8.46 7.26 -5.29
CA PRO A 112 -8.51 6.79 -6.67
C PRO A 112 -7.76 7.74 -7.62
N PHE A 113 -6.84 7.19 -8.42
CA PHE A 113 -6.05 7.92 -9.40
C PHE A 113 -6.14 7.27 -10.79
N SER A 114 -5.67 7.97 -11.82
CA SER A 114 -5.64 7.44 -13.19
C SER A 114 -4.20 7.32 -13.67
N LEU A 115 -3.90 6.26 -14.41
CA LEU A 115 -2.64 6.06 -15.10
C LEU A 115 -2.86 6.17 -16.61
N SER A 116 -2.13 7.06 -17.25
CA SER A 116 -2.02 7.12 -18.71
C SER A 116 -1.15 5.97 -19.26
N PRO A 117 -1.28 5.63 -20.55
CA PRO A 117 -0.42 4.64 -21.19
C PRO A 117 1.07 4.93 -20.97
N GLY A 118 1.81 3.95 -20.45
CA GLY A 118 3.23 4.07 -20.12
C GLY A 118 3.53 4.78 -18.79
N GLU A 119 2.51 5.20 -18.04
CA GLU A 119 2.70 5.82 -16.72
C GLU A 119 2.96 4.75 -15.65
N VAL A 120 3.88 5.07 -14.73
CA VAL A 120 4.28 4.24 -13.60
C VAL A 120 3.98 4.99 -12.31
N TRP A 121 3.37 4.29 -11.35
CA TRP A 121 3.14 4.76 -9.99
C TRP A 121 3.84 3.82 -9.02
N ALA A 122 4.81 4.33 -8.25
CA ALA A 122 5.72 3.52 -7.45
C ALA A 122 5.95 4.15 -6.07
N HIS A 123 5.35 3.59 -5.01
CA HIS A 123 5.38 4.18 -3.66
C HIS A 123 5.37 3.14 -2.55
N ASN A 124 5.81 3.56 -1.35
CA ASN A 124 5.61 2.77 -0.13
C ASN A 124 4.18 2.96 0.36
N VAL A 125 3.37 1.91 0.29
CA VAL A 125 1.94 1.91 0.61
C VAL A 125 1.72 1.18 1.92
N ASN A 126 0.94 1.79 2.81
CA ASN A 126 0.51 1.18 4.07
C ASN A 126 -0.87 0.57 3.91
N PHE A 127 -0.95 -0.71 4.27
CA PHE A 127 -2.14 -1.54 4.24
C PHE A 127 -2.56 -1.84 5.67
N LEU A 128 -3.72 -1.32 6.08
CA LEU A 128 -4.22 -1.46 7.43
C LEU A 128 -5.74 -1.27 7.47
N ILE A 129 -6.35 -1.79 8.54
CA ILE A 129 -7.75 -1.55 8.86
C ILE A 129 -7.76 -0.47 9.94
N TRP A 130 -8.42 0.66 9.67
CA TRP A 130 -8.67 1.64 10.73
C TRP A 130 -9.61 1.05 11.77
N PHE A 131 -9.43 1.43 13.03
CA PHE A 131 -10.40 1.09 14.06
C PHE A 131 -11.80 1.55 13.65
N SER A 132 -12.80 0.72 13.97
CA SER A 132 -14.20 1.14 13.86
C SER A 132 -14.44 2.36 14.75
N ARG A 133 -15.56 3.05 14.53
CA ARG A 133 -15.90 4.22 15.35
C ARG A 133 -16.01 3.84 16.83
N GLU A 134 -16.60 2.68 17.10
CA GLU A 134 -16.78 2.13 18.44
C GLU A 134 -15.42 1.80 19.07
N GLU A 135 -14.56 1.09 18.33
CA GLU A 135 -13.21 0.72 18.76
C GLU A 135 -12.34 1.96 19.03
N GLU A 136 -12.34 2.93 18.12
CA GLU A 136 -11.60 4.19 18.26
C GLU A 136 -12.09 4.96 19.49
N THR A 137 -13.40 4.98 19.75
CA THR A 137 -13.97 5.62 20.94
C THR A 137 -13.46 4.96 22.23
N VAL A 138 -13.47 3.62 22.26
CA VAL A 138 -12.97 2.85 23.42
C VAL A 138 -11.46 3.06 23.59
N TYR A 139 -10.70 2.97 22.50
CA TYR A 139 -9.25 3.19 22.47
C TYR A 139 -8.89 4.58 23.00
N ARG A 140 -9.48 5.65 22.45
CA ARG A 140 -9.21 7.03 22.85
C ARG A 140 -9.61 7.32 24.29
N LYS A 141 -10.72 6.73 24.76
CA LYS A 141 -11.13 6.85 26.16
C LYS A 141 -10.11 6.24 27.11
N ASN A 142 -9.58 5.05 26.78
CA ASN A 142 -8.56 4.40 27.60
C ASN A 142 -7.21 5.13 27.51
N GLU A 143 -6.82 5.58 26.32
CA GLU A 143 -5.60 6.37 26.10
C GLU A 143 -5.62 7.67 26.91
N ALA A 144 -6.76 8.37 26.95
CA ALA A 144 -6.91 9.60 27.74
C ALA A 144 -6.74 9.35 29.25
N LYS A 145 -7.30 8.25 29.78
CA LYS A 145 -7.13 7.87 31.20
C LYS A 145 -5.67 7.54 31.51
N LEU A 146 -5.03 6.76 30.64
CA LEU A 146 -3.64 6.36 30.77
C LEU A 146 -2.71 7.59 30.74
N GLN A 147 -2.96 8.54 29.84
CA GLN A 147 -2.25 9.83 29.78
C GLN A 147 -2.47 10.70 31.02
N ALA A 148 -3.68 10.69 31.60
CA ALA A 148 -3.97 11.42 32.83
C ALA A 148 -3.20 10.83 34.03
N ASP A 149 -3.16 9.51 34.16
CA ASP A 149 -2.37 8.81 35.18
C ASP A 149 -0.86 9.10 35.04
N PHE A 150 -0.33 9.02 33.82
CA PHE A 150 1.06 9.37 33.53
C PHE A 150 1.40 10.80 33.99
N LYS A 151 0.55 11.78 33.65
CA LYS A 151 0.75 13.18 34.05
C LYS A 151 0.69 13.35 35.56
N ALA A 152 -0.25 12.69 36.23
CA ALA A 152 -0.37 12.74 37.69
C ALA A 152 0.86 12.15 38.38
N LYS A 153 1.35 10.99 37.93
CA LYS A 153 2.58 10.37 38.45
C LYS A 153 3.81 11.23 38.17
N ARG A 154 3.94 11.81 36.98
CA ARG A 154 5.05 12.71 36.64
C ARG A 154 5.08 13.95 37.54
N ALA A 155 3.92 14.55 37.83
CA ALA A 155 3.80 15.73 38.69
C ALA A 155 4.11 15.44 40.17
N ALA A 156 3.99 14.18 40.60
CA ALA A 156 4.34 13.76 41.95
C ALA A 156 5.85 13.49 42.15
N ILE A 157 6.64 13.49 41.08
CA ILE A 157 8.09 13.26 41.13
C ILE A 157 8.80 14.62 41.09
N ASP A 158 9.56 14.93 42.14
CA ASP A 158 10.45 16.09 42.16
C ASP A 158 11.68 15.84 41.28
N GLY A 159 11.91 16.71 40.28
CA GLY A 159 13.05 16.61 39.37
C GLY A 159 12.78 15.73 38.13
N GLU A 160 13.84 15.27 37.47
CA GLU A 160 13.73 14.33 36.34
C GLU A 160 13.61 12.88 36.85
N PRO A 161 12.75 12.05 36.25
CA PRO A 161 12.55 10.68 36.71
C PRO A 161 13.78 9.84 36.32
N GLU A 162 14.24 9.01 37.23
CA GLU A 162 15.25 7.99 36.95
C GLU A 162 14.60 6.82 36.18
N GLY A 163 14.29 7.04 34.91
CA GLY A 163 13.75 6.02 34.00
C GLY A 163 12.27 6.21 33.64
N PHE A 164 11.66 5.11 33.18
CA PHE A 164 10.26 5.13 32.73
C PHE A 164 9.29 5.10 33.91
N ILE A 165 8.19 5.83 33.79
CA ILE A 165 7.11 5.86 34.77
C ILE A 165 6.18 4.68 34.48
N GLU A 166 6.13 3.70 35.38
CA GLU A 166 5.16 2.60 35.32
C GLU A 166 3.75 3.08 35.63
N LEU A 167 2.79 2.66 34.81
CA LEU A 167 1.37 3.00 34.89
C LEU A 167 0.59 1.88 35.59
N ASN A 168 -0.60 2.21 36.09
CA ASN A 168 -1.41 1.22 36.81
C ASN A 168 -1.89 0.12 35.86
N ASP A 169 -1.74 -1.15 36.24
CA ASP A 169 -2.10 -2.30 35.41
C ASP A 169 -3.56 -2.26 34.93
N GLU A 170 -4.49 -1.79 35.75
CA GLU A 170 -5.91 -1.63 35.39
C GLU A 170 -6.14 -0.70 34.18
N LEU A 171 -5.25 0.28 33.98
CA LEU A 171 -5.30 1.20 32.84
C LEU A 171 -4.62 0.63 31.59
N VAL A 172 -3.71 -0.32 31.78
CA VAL A 172 -2.93 -0.96 30.73
C VAL A 172 -3.68 -2.18 30.17
N GLN A 173 -4.40 -2.92 31.02
CA GLN A 173 -5.11 -4.14 30.67
C GLN A 173 -5.99 -4.03 29.42
N PRO A 174 -6.78 -2.96 29.19
CA PRO A 174 -7.57 -2.85 27.98
C PRO A 174 -6.75 -2.92 26.68
N PHE A 175 -5.49 -2.46 26.69
CA PHE A 175 -4.60 -2.54 25.53
C PHE A 175 -4.05 -3.95 25.32
N HIS A 176 -3.81 -4.71 26.38
CA HIS A 176 -3.53 -6.15 26.26
C HIS A 176 -4.74 -6.91 25.71
N ASP A 177 -5.95 -6.53 26.12
CA ASP A 177 -7.19 -7.15 25.60
C ASP A 177 -7.37 -6.85 24.11
N PHE A 178 -7.19 -5.58 23.68
CA PHE A 178 -7.17 -5.20 22.26
C PHE A 178 -6.13 -5.99 21.47
N PHE A 179 -4.93 -6.14 22.04
CA PHE A 179 -3.86 -6.90 21.43
C PHE A 179 -4.27 -8.36 21.23
N ALA A 180 -4.74 -9.02 22.28
CA ALA A 180 -5.14 -10.43 22.24
C ALA A 180 -6.29 -10.70 21.26
N GLU A 181 -7.22 -9.75 21.11
CA GLU A 181 -8.34 -9.86 20.17
C GLU A 181 -7.90 -9.71 18.70
N LYS A 182 -7.01 -8.75 18.41
CA LYS A 182 -6.75 -8.30 17.04
C LYS A 182 -5.47 -8.84 16.43
N TYR A 183 -4.55 -9.35 17.24
CA TYR A 183 -3.26 -9.81 16.76
C TYR A 183 -3.38 -11.10 15.92
N ILE A 184 -2.79 -11.09 14.71
CA ILE A 184 -2.91 -12.20 13.74
C ILE A 184 -1.55 -12.82 13.33
N TRP A 185 -0.44 -12.27 13.81
CA TRP A 185 0.90 -12.62 13.33
C TRP A 185 1.50 -13.76 14.15
N GLU A 186 1.39 -14.99 13.67
CA GLU A 186 2.07 -16.14 14.29
C GLU A 186 3.14 -16.71 13.37
N ALA A 187 3.94 -17.63 13.89
CA ALA A 187 4.99 -18.25 13.10
C ALA A 187 4.37 -19.15 12.03
N GLY A 188 4.91 -19.12 10.82
CA GLY A 188 4.42 -19.94 9.72
C GLY A 188 4.62 -19.31 8.34
N GLU A 189 4.13 -20.01 7.32
CA GLU A 189 4.13 -19.55 5.94
C GLU A 189 2.83 -18.82 5.60
N TYR A 190 2.99 -17.66 4.98
CA TYR A 190 1.91 -16.76 4.60
C TYR A 190 1.86 -16.60 3.09
N HIS A 191 0.65 -16.51 2.54
CA HIS A 191 0.39 -16.08 1.18
C HIS A 191 -0.20 -14.68 1.20
N LEU A 192 0.45 -13.76 0.49
CA LEU A 192 0.03 -12.38 0.30
C LEU A 192 -0.44 -12.21 -1.14
N THR A 193 -1.71 -11.90 -1.33
CA THR A 193 -2.25 -11.51 -2.65
C THR A 193 -2.51 -10.00 -2.64
N VAL A 194 -1.79 -9.27 -3.49
CA VAL A 194 -2.05 -7.84 -3.73
C VAL A 194 -2.98 -7.72 -4.92
N GLU A 195 -4.13 -7.09 -4.72
CA GLU A 195 -5.18 -6.89 -5.71
C GLU A 195 -5.32 -5.40 -6.01
N VAL A 196 -5.29 -5.04 -7.29
CA VAL A 196 -5.55 -3.69 -7.79
C VAL A 196 -6.86 -3.73 -8.56
N ASN A 197 -7.87 -3.05 -8.02
CA ASN A 197 -9.19 -2.95 -8.62
C ASN A 197 -9.30 -1.63 -9.40
N THR A 198 -9.86 -1.70 -10.59
CA THR A 198 -9.94 -0.59 -11.54
C THR A 198 -11.39 -0.22 -11.83
N ASN A 199 -11.58 0.80 -12.66
CA ASN A 199 -12.91 1.13 -13.19
C ASN A 199 -13.43 0.11 -14.22
N THR A 200 -12.55 -0.75 -14.76
CA THR A 200 -12.88 -1.72 -15.80
C THR A 200 -12.43 -3.09 -15.35
N GLN A 201 -13.35 -3.94 -14.87
CA GLN A 201 -13.01 -5.22 -14.23
C GLN A 201 -12.05 -6.12 -15.03
N LYS A 202 -12.07 -6.03 -16.37
CA LYS A 202 -11.13 -6.75 -17.25
C LYS A 202 -9.66 -6.34 -17.10
N CYS A 203 -9.40 -5.22 -16.42
CA CYS A 203 -8.09 -4.63 -16.18
C CYS A 203 -7.68 -4.74 -14.71
N ASP A 204 -8.52 -5.35 -13.87
CA ASP A 204 -8.14 -5.70 -12.51
C ASP A 204 -7.01 -6.72 -12.57
N VAL A 205 -6.04 -6.56 -11.69
CA VAL A 205 -4.82 -7.38 -11.69
C VAL A 205 -4.49 -7.74 -10.25
N GLN A 206 -4.00 -8.96 -10.08
CA GLN A 206 -3.56 -9.47 -8.80
C GLN A 206 -2.23 -10.20 -8.95
N LYS A 207 -1.39 -10.10 -7.92
CA LYS A 207 -0.16 -10.89 -7.79
C LYS A 207 -0.09 -11.54 -6.42
N THR A 208 0.43 -12.77 -6.39
CA THR A 208 0.55 -13.55 -5.15
C THR A 208 2.02 -13.77 -4.82
N TYR A 209 2.33 -13.62 -3.55
CA TYR A 209 3.65 -13.75 -2.96
C TYR A 209 3.56 -14.65 -1.74
N ARG A 210 4.68 -15.24 -1.37
CA ARG A 210 4.86 -15.98 -0.13
C ARG A 210 5.93 -15.33 0.74
N PHE A 211 5.74 -15.41 2.04
CA PHE A 211 6.76 -15.06 3.04
C PHE A 211 6.61 -15.94 4.28
N THR A 212 7.66 -15.98 5.08
CA THR A 212 7.70 -16.80 6.30
C THR A 212 7.96 -15.92 7.52
N LEU A 213 7.10 -16.03 8.52
CA LEU A 213 7.34 -15.49 9.84
C LEU A 213 8.00 -16.57 10.70
N PHE A 214 9.22 -16.30 11.16
CA PHE A 214 9.90 -17.15 12.14
C PHE A 214 9.48 -16.76 13.56
N GLU A 215 9.70 -17.67 14.51
CA GLU A 215 9.41 -17.44 15.93
C GLU A 215 10.09 -16.17 16.47
N SER A 216 11.32 -15.88 16.02
CA SER A 216 12.04 -14.66 16.37
C SER A 216 11.33 -13.39 15.90
N HIS A 217 10.75 -13.40 14.70
CA HIS A 217 9.98 -12.27 14.18
C HIS A 217 8.70 -12.04 14.99
N VAL A 218 8.02 -13.14 15.35
CA VAL A 218 6.80 -13.07 16.17
C VAL A 218 7.11 -12.56 17.57
N ALA A 219 8.20 -13.04 18.18
CA ALA A 219 8.66 -12.55 19.49
C ALA A 219 8.95 -11.05 19.46
N GLN A 220 9.65 -10.58 18.41
CA GLN A 220 9.94 -9.16 18.22
C GLN A 220 8.67 -8.32 18.03
N LEU A 221 7.69 -8.81 17.26
CA LEU A 221 6.39 -8.14 17.12
C LEU A 221 5.66 -8.06 18.47
N LYS A 222 5.75 -9.11 19.30
CA LYS A 222 5.13 -9.16 20.64
C LYS A 222 5.86 -8.28 21.67
N GLU A 223 7.17 -8.03 21.51
CA GLU A 223 7.99 -7.24 22.46
C GLU A 223 7.41 -5.86 22.78
N VAL A 224 6.71 -5.23 21.83
CA VAL A 224 6.06 -3.92 22.07
C VAL A 224 5.03 -3.97 23.20
N THR A 225 4.42 -5.13 23.49
CA THR A 225 3.43 -5.26 24.57
C THR A 225 4.05 -5.09 25.95
N ASP A 226 5.34 -5.40 26.11
CA ASP A 226 6.06 -5.24 27.38
C ASP A 226 6.23 -3.76 27.76
N TYR A 227 6.07 -2.88 26.77
CA TYR A 227 6.17 -1.43 26.93
C TYR A 227 4.81 -0.76 27.17
N PHE A 228 3.69 -1.51 27.12
CA PHE A 228 2.36 -0.95 27.37
C PHE A 228 2.25 -0.34 28.78
N LYS A 229 2.92 -0.94 29.77
CA LYS A 229 3.02 -0.40 31.14
C LYS A 229 3.71 0.97 31.26
N TYR A 230 4.40 1.40 30.20
CA TYR A 230 5.03 2.73 30.10
C TYR A 230 4.35 3.61 29.03
N ALA A 231 3.16 3.25 28.56
CA ALA A 231 2.47 3.85 27.41
C ALA A 231 3.16 3.65 26.03
N GLY A 232 4.24 2.86 25.97
CA GLY A 232 4.96 2.61 24.73
C GLY A 232 4.12 1.73 23.80
N GLY A 233 4.12 2.05 22.51
CA GLY A 233 3.27 1.39 21.50
C GLY A 233 1.83 1.89 21.50
N ILE A 234 1.42 2.65 22.52
CA ILE A 234 0.08 3.23 22.66
C ILE A 234 0.12 4.71 22.28
N SER A 235 0.80 5.54 23.08
CA SER A 235 0.83 7.00 22.88
C SER A 235 2.17 7.53 22.34
N TRP A 236 3.22 6.72 22.43
CA TRP A 236 4.55 7.02 21.88
C TRP A 236 5.18 5.73 21.36
N ASP A 237 6.12 5.84 20.43
CA ASP A 237 6.79 4.67 19.87
C ASP A 237 8.07 4.37 20.67
N PRO A 238 8.18 3.17 21.29
CA PRO A 238 9.38 2.76 21.99
C PRO A 238 10.56 2.73 21.03
N ASN A 239 11.74 3.09 21.53
CA ASN A 239 12.99 3.00 20.77
C ASN A 239 13.47 1.54 20.67
N ILE A 240 12.56 0.67 20.28
CA ILE A 240 12.74 -0.74 19.99
C ILE A 240 12.21 -1.00 18.58
N PRO A 241 12.66 -2.08 17.93
CA PRO A 241 12.09 -2.47 16.64
C PRO A 241 10.60 -2.87 16.74
N VAL A 242 9.68 -1.95 16.48
CA VAL A 242 8.20 -2.19 16.50
C VAL A 242 7.67 -2.96 15.29
N GLY A 243 8.54 -3.47 14.43
CA GLY A 243 8.18 -4.18 13.22
C GLY A 243 9.33 -5.01 12.68
N VAL A 244 9.00 -5.90 11.73
CA VAL A 244 9.94 -6.83 11.09
C VAL A 244 9.96 -6.62 9.58
N LEU A 245 11.15 -6.74 8.98
CA LEU A 245 11.32 -6.75 7.53
C LEU A 245 11.53 -8.18 7.05
N ILE A 246 10.71 -8.62 6.10
CA ILE A 246 10.72 -10.01 5.60
C ILE A 246 10.89 -9.99 4.10
N ASP A 247 11.56 -11.01 3.57
CA ASP A 247 11.65 -11.23 2.14
C ASP A 247 10.35 -11.81 1.56
N LEU A 248 9.89 -11.22 0.47
CA LEU A 248 8.83 -11.73 -0.38
C LEU A 248 9.43 -12.61 -1.47
N LYS A 249 8.74 -13.70 -1.78
CA LYS A 249 9.00 -14.52 -2.97
C LYS A 249 7.72 -14.57 -3.80
N GLU A 250 7.80 -14.19 -5.07
CA GLU A 250 6.69 -14.37 -6.01
C GLU A 250 6.40 -15.89 -6.17
N VAL A 251 5.12 -16.23 -6.29
CA VAL A 251 4.62 -17.61 -6.41
C VAL A 251 4.25 -17.91 -7.86
#